data_AF-A0A955BQV5-F1
#
_entry.id   AF-A0A955BQV5-F1
#
_cell.length_a   1.000
_cell.length_b   1.000
_cell.length_c   1.000
_cell.angle_alpha   90.00
_cell.angle_beta   90.00
_cell.angle_gamma   90.00
#
_symmetry.space_group_name_H-M   'P 1'
#
loop_
_entity.id
_entity.type
_entity.pdbx_description
1 polymer ?
#
loop_
_entity_poly.entity_id
_entity_poly.type
_entity_poly.pdbx_seq_one_letter_code
_entity_poly.pdbx_strand_id
1 'polypeptide(L)' 'MTQIEQARAGQITPEMQAVAEKERLAPETIRDEVARGRMIIPANRVHLAGRLEPMCIGVAATTKVNANIGNSAVTSDLDG' A
#
# COMPACT_ATOMS: atom_id res chain seq x y z
N MET A 1 9.06 -0.34 -12.55
CA MET A 1 9.29 -1.38 -11.53
C MET A 1 8.29 -1.20 -10.41
N THR A 2 7.54 -2.26 -10.16
CA THR A 2 6.44 -2.36 -9.19
C THR A 2 6.90 -3.11 -7.93
N GLN A 3 6.07 -3.10 -6.89
CA GLN A 3 6.35 -3.84 -5.66
C GLN A 3 6.31 -5.37 -5.88
N ILE A 4 5.41 -5.86 -6.75
CA ILE A 4 5.32 -7.30 -7.07
C ILE A 4 6.54 -7.81 -7.85
N GLU A 5 7.08 -7.02 -8.78
CA GLU A 5 8.30 -7.38 -9.51
C GLU A 5 9.51 -7.47 -8.56
N GLN A 6 9.67 -6.50 -7.66
CA GLN A 6 10.74 -6.49 -6.67
C GLN A 6 10.62 -7.65 -5.68
N ALA A 7 9.40 -7.92 -5.19
CA ALA A 7 9.13 -9.05 -4.31
C ALA A 7 9.51 -10.39 -4.95
N ARG A 8 9.12 -10.60 -6.21
CA ARG A 8 9.47 -11.81 -6.98
C ARG A 8 10.95 -11.92 -7.28
N ALA A 9 11.66 -10.80 -7.35
CA ALA A 9 13.13 -10.76 -7.44
C ALA A 9 13.81 -10.98 -6.06
N GLY A 10 13.06 -11.27 -5.00
CA GLY A 10 13.58 -11.51 -3.65
C GLY A 10 13.97 -10.24 -2.89
N GLN A 11 13.68 -9.06 -3.44
CA GLN A 11 14.07 -7.78 -2.85
C GLN A 11 13.05 -7.32 -1.81
N ILE A 12 13.55 -6.83 -0.68
CA ILE A 12 12.76 -6.13 0.34
C ILE A 12 12.94 -4.63 0.08
N THR A 13 11.86 -3.96 -0.29
CA THR A 13 11.87 -2.53 -0.60
C THR A 13 11.70 -1.68 0.66
N PRO A 14 12.07 -0.38 0.64
CA PRO A 14 11.76 0.53 1.75
C PRO A 14 10.26 0.57 2.09
N GLU A 15 9.39 0.45 1.09
CA GLU A 15 7.95 0.38 1.32
C GLU A 15 7.57 -0.90 2.06
N MET A 16 8.10 -2.07 1.66
CA MET A 16 7.89 -3.33 2.38
C MET A 16 8.36 -3.25 3.84
N GLN A 17 9.49 -2.60 4.09
CA GLN A 17 9.99 -2.38 5.45
C GLN A 17 9.04 -1.49 6.28
N ALA A 18 8.56 -0.40 5.68
CA ALA A 18 7.65 0.53 6.35
C ALA A 18 6.31 -0.12 6.72
N VAL A 19 5.73 -0.93 5.82
CA VAL A 19 4.50 -1.68 6.17
C VAL A 19 4.76 -2.83 7.14
N ALA A 20 5.90 -3.50 7.07
CA ALA A 20 6.26 -4.52 8.05
C ALA A 20 6.26 -3.96 9.47
N GLU A 21 6.87 -2.78 9.66
CA GLU A 21 6.87 -2.08 10.95
C GLU A 21 5.45 -1.70 11.39
N LYS A 22 4.65 -1.10 10.50
CA LYS A 22 3.27 -0.69 10.80
C LYS A 22 2.36 -1.86 11.18
N GLU A 23 2.47 -2.99 10.48
CA GLU A 23 1.67 -4.20 10.73
C GLU A 23 2.25 -5.09 11.83
N ARG A 24 3.46 -4.79 12.33
CA ARG A 24 4.22 -5.64 13.27
C ARG A 24 4.45 -7.05 12.71
N LEU A 25 4.80 -7.12 11.42
CA LEU A 25 5.12 -8.35 10.70
C LEU A 25 6.60 -8.34 10.30
N ALA A 26 7.16 -9.51 9.98
CA ALA A 26 8.50 -9.59 9.41
C ALA A 26 8.49 -9.03 7.97
N PRO A 27 9.52 -8.28 7.54
CA PRO A 27 9.65 -7.80 6.16
C PRO A 27 9.60 -8.92 5.12
N GLU A 28 10.14 -10.09 5.44
CA GLU A 28 10.08 -11.29 4.60
C GLU A 28 8.64 -11.78 4.43
N THR A 29 7.80 -11.68 5.46
CA THR A 29 6.37 -12.02 5.35
C THR A 29 5.68 -11.07 4.36
N ILE A 30 5.95 -9.77 4.44
CA ILE A 30 5.40 -8.79 3.50
C ILE A 30 5.86 -9.11 2.07
N ARG A 31 7.16 -9.29 1.87
CA ARG A 31 7.74 -9.65 0.56
C ARG A 31 7.08 -10.92 0.00
N ASP A 32 6.98 -11.98 0.80
CA ASP A 32 6.46 -13.27 0.34
C ASP A 32 4.97 -13.18 -0.03
N GLU A 33 4.16 -12.48 0.75
CA GLU A 33 2.75 -12.26 0.42
C GLU A 33 2.57 -11.39 -0.83
N VAL A 34 3.42 -10.37 -1.02
CA VAL A 34 3.43 -9.56 -2.24
C VAL A 34 3.87 -10.38 -3.46
N ALA A 35 4.92 -11.20 -3.34
CA ALA A 35 5.41 -12.06 -4.42
C ALA A 35 4.36 -13.09 -4.86
N ARG A 36 3.62 -13.63 -3.89
CA ARG A 36 2.49 -14.57 -4.08
C ARG A 36 1.22 -13.89 -4.62
N GLY A 37 1.16 -12.55 -4.65
CA GLY A 37 -0.01 -11.79 -5.10
C GLY A 37 -1.19 -11.81 -4.12
N ARG A 38 -0.96 -12.14 -2.85
CA ARG A 38 -1.98 -12.13 -1.78
C ARG A 38 -1.95 -10.84 -0.94
N MET A 39 -0.94 -10.02 -1.15
CA MET A 39 -0.81 -8.69 -0.58
C MET A 39 -0.39 -7.71 -1.67
N ILE A 40 -0.90 -6.48 -1.61
CA ILE A 40 -0.45 -5.37 -2.45
C ILE A 40 0.02 -4.20 -1.58
N ILE A 41 0.94 -3.40 -2.11
CA ILE A 41 1.37 -2.12 -1.56
C ILE A 41 1.11 -1.06 -2.63
N PRO A 42 0.00 -0.28 -2.53
CA PRO A 42 -0.31 0.78 -3.49
C PRO A 42 0.68 1.94 -3.34
N ALA A 43 1.79 1.89 -4.08
CA ALA A 43 2.86 2.87 -4.02
C ALA A 43 3.20 3.39 -5.43
N ASN A 44 2.30 4.16 -6.04
CA ASN A 44 2.64 4.89 -7.25
C ASN A 44 3.81 5.84 -6.95
N ARG A 45 4.88 5.77 -7.74
CA ARG A 45 6.11 6.55 -7.55
C ARG A 45 5.88 8.06 -7.44
N VAL A 46 4.95 8.61 -8.20
CA VAL A 46 4.63 10.05 -8.17
C VAL A 46 3.99 10.43 -6.83
N HIS A 47 3.08 9.60 -6.33
CA HIS A 47 2.42 9.84 -5.04
C HIS A 47 3.37 9.58 -3.86
N LEU A 48 4.23 8.56 -3.99
CA LEU A 48 5.24 8.19 -3.01
C LEU A 48 6.28 9.28 -2.77
N ALA A 49 6.67 10.00 -3.82
CA ALA A 49 7.60 11.14 -3.69
C ALA A 49 6.99 12.34 -2.93
N GLY A 50 5.67 12.35 -2.72
CA GLY A 50 4.96 13.40 -1.99
C GLY A 50 4.69 13.02 -0.53
N ARG A 51 3.40 12.86 -0.20
CA ARG A 51 2.92 12.63 1.18
C ARG A 51 2.34 11.24 1.40
N LEU A 52 2.47 10.33 0.43
CA LEU A 52 1.97 8.98 0.62
C LEU A 52 2.78 8.28 1.69
N GLU A 53 2.11 7.90 2.77
CA GLU A 53 2.63 6.92 3.69
C GLU A 53 2.30 5.50 3.19
N PRO A 54 3.29 4.62 3.01
CA PRO A 54 3.04 3.25 2.59
C PRO A 54 2.06 2.51 3.51
N MET A 55 1.16 1.76 2.91
CA MET A 55 0.27 0.79 3.56
C MET A 55 0.12 -0.46 2.68
N CYS A 56 -0.29 -1.58 3.28
CA CYS A 56 -0.53 -2.84 2.56
C CYS A 56 -1.98 -3.29 2.70
N ILE A 57 -2.44 -4.06 1.72
CA ILE A 57 -3.76 -4.68 1.70
C ILE A 57 -3.55 -6.17 1.41
N GLY A 58 -3.91 -7.05 2.35
CA GLY A 58 -3.72 -8.49 2.21
C GLY A 58 -4.12 -9.27 3.48
N VAL A 59 -4.28 -10.59 3.37
CA VAL A 59 -4.87 -11.45 4.42
C VAL A 59 -4.04 -11.50 5.70
N ALA A 60 -2.72 -11.38 5.62
CA ALA A 60 -1.84 -11.42 6.78
C ALA A 60 -1.79 -10.09 7.57
N ALA A 61 -2.33 -9.01 7.01
CA ALA A 61 -2.30 -7.68 7.60
C ALA A 61 -3.64 -7.35 8.28
N THR A 62 -3.66 -6.27 9.06
CA THR A 62 -4.90 -5.73 9.62
C THR A 62 -5.88 -5.32 8.53
N THR A 63 -7.18 -5.56 8.75
CA THR A 63 -8.24 -5.20 7.80
C THR A 63 -8.20 -3.70 7.50
N LYS A 64 -8.22 -3.34 6.21
CA LYS A 64 -8.24 -1.95 5.74
C LYS A 64 -9.65 -1.52 5.36
N VAL A 65 -9.95 -0.25 5.55
CA VAL A 65 -11.20 0.38 5.12
C VAL A 65 -10.91 1.47 4.10
N ASN A 66 -11.83 1.66 3.15
CA ASN A 66 -11.74 2.70 2.12
C ASN A 66 -12.94 3.64 2.24
N ALA A 67 -12.70 4.94 2.11
CA ALA A 67 -13.73 5.97 2.08
C ALA A 67 -13.74 6.64 0.70
N ASN A 68 -14.91 6.77 0.09
CA ASN A 68 -15.08 7.46 -1.19
C ASN A 68 -15.46 8.92 -0.91
N ILE A 69 -14.72 9.87 -1.49
CA ILE A 69 -14.97 11.30 -1.40
C ILE A 69 -15.00 11.87 -2.82
N GLY A 70 -15.94 12.76 -3.12
CA GLY A 70 -16.04 13.43 -4.42
C GLY A 70 -17.23 14.37 -4.51
N ASN A 71 -17.10 15.42 -5.32
CA ASN A 71 -18.20 16.34 -5.62
C ASN A 71 -19.13 15.73 -6.68
N SER A 72 -20.44 15.89 -6.51
CA SER A 72 -21.43 15.62 -7.57
C SER A 72 -21.86 16.93 -8.22
N ALA A 73 -22.08 16.95 -9.53
CA ALA A 73 -22.45 18.16 -10.28
C ALA A 73 -23.74 18.88 -9.80
N VAL A 74 -24.46 18.29 -8.85
CA VAL A 74 -25.70 18.81 -8.26
C VAL A 74 -25.53 19.39 -6.85
N THR A 75 -24.49 19.03 -6.09
CA THR A 75 -24.13 19.65 -4.79
C THR A 75 -22.75 19.18 -4.34
N SER A 76 -21.77 20.09 -4.28
CA SER A 76 -20.78 20.21 -3.18
C SER A 76 -19.93 21.47 -3.37
N ASP A 77 -19.65 22.18 -2.27
CA ASP A 77 -18.66 23.24 -2.20
C ASP A 77 -17.30 22.66 -1.77
N LEU A 78 -16.21 23.41 -2.01
CA LEU A 78 -14.83 22.98 -1.66
C LEU A 78 -14.62 22.74 -0.16
N ASP A 79 -15.52 23.26 0.69
CA ASP A 79 -15.45 23.18 2.14
C ASP A 79 -16.36 22.08 2.74
N GLY A 80 -17.21 21.43 1.94
CA GLY A 80 -18.20 20.43 2.37
C GLY A 80 -19.63 20.96 2.43
#